data_AF-A0A9X5YTE1-F1
#
_entry.id   AF-A0A9X5YTE1-F1
#
_cell.length_a   1.000
_cell.length_b   1.000
_cell.length_c   1.000
_cell.angle_alpha   90.00
_cell.angle_beta   90.00
_cell.angle_gamma   90.00
#
_symmetry.space_group_name_H-M   'P 1'
#
loop_
_entity.id
_entity.type
_entity.pdbx_description
1 polymer ?
#
loop_
_entity_poly.entity_id
_entity_poly.type
_entity_poly.pdbx_seq_one_letter_code
_entity_poly.pdbx_strand_id
1 'polypeptide(L)'
;MFRIIKWLIALPLGAFIFFNAYVYGNIITYRAVAPNKTAFMAMRMRQFQSEGKDVALDYRWVPYDRISVNLKKALIASEDAKFAEHGGFDWGGIQYAIKRNKQSGEVKAGGSTISQQLAKNLFLNESRSYIRKGEEAAITAMMEAVTDKDRIFELYLNAIEWHYGVFGAEAASQYFYKRPAANLTKQQAAKLAARVPAPLFYADNPKSKRLRNKTNIILRRMGSAELPESDMD
;
A
#
# COMPACT_ATOMS: atom_id res chain seq x y z
N MET A 1 -31.90 32.78 7.99
CA MET A 1 -30.78 32.63 7.03
C MET A 1 -29.45 32.31 7.72
N PHE A 2 -28.95 33.13 8.66
CA PHE A 2 -27.66 32.88 9.35
C PHE A 2 -27.55 31.55 10.11
N ARG A 3 -28.63 31.05 10.73
CA ARG A 3 -28.62 29.73 11.41
C ARG A 3 -28.44 28.57 10.43
N ILE A 4 -29.02 28.66 9.23
CA ILE A 4 -28.90 27.62 8.19
C ILE A 4 -27.47 27.61 7.62
N ILE A 5 -26.90 28.79 7.36
CA ILE A 5 -25.51 28.93 6.89
C ILE A 5 -24.51 28.39 7.93
N LYS A 6 -24.74 28.62 9.23
CA LYS A 6 -23.92 28.05 10.30
C LYS A 6 -23.91 26.51 10.26
N TRP A 7 -25.06 25.87 10.08
CA TRP A 7 -25.14 24.40 10.00
C TRP A 7 -24.58 23.84 8.68
N LEU A 8 -24.67 24.58 7.57
CA LEU A 8 -24.06 24.21 6.29
C LEU A 8 -22.53 24.11 6.34
N ILE A 9 -21.87 24.84 7.26
CA ILE A 9 -20.42 24.78 7.46
C ILE A 9 -20.07 23.87 8.64
N ALA A 10 -20.82 23.94 9.74
CA ALA A 10 -20.54 23.18 10.95
C ALA A 10 -20.71 21.67 10.75
N LEU A 11 -21.69 21.21 9.97
CA LEU A 11 -21.91 19.78 9.76
C LEU A 11 -20.78 19.13 8.93
N PRO A 12 -20.35 19.66 7.77
CA PRO A 12 -19.19 19.11 7.06
C PRO A 12 -17.91 19.16 7.87
N LEU A 13 -17.66 20.25 8.60
CA LEU A 13 -16.48 20.38 9.45
C LEU A 13 -16.51 19.37 10.60
N GLY A 14 -17.66 19.22 11.26
CA GLY A 14 -17.85 18.22 12.32
C GLY A 14 -17.66 16.79 11.80
N ALA A 15 -18.21 16.47 10.62
CA ALA A 15 -18.01 15.18 9.97
C ALA A 15 -16.54 14.93 9.62
N PHE A 16 -15.83 15.94 9.12
CA PHE A 16 -14.40 15.87 8.83
C PHE A 16 -13.56 15.60 10.09
N ILE A 17 -13.83 16.33 11.18
CA ILE A 17 -13.15 16.13 12.47
C ILE A 17 -13.44 14.74 13.01
N PHE A 18 -14.70 14.31 13.01
CA PHE A 18 -15.10 12.99 13.48
C PHE A 18 -14.43 11.88 12.66
N PHE A 19 -14.39 12.02 11.34
CA PHE A 19 -13.70 11.08 10.46
C PHE A 19 -12.21 10.97 10.79
N ASN A 20 -11.50 12.10 10.96
CA ASN A 20 -10.08 12.08 11.32
C ASN A 20 -9.84 11.51 12.72
N ALA A 21 -10.71 11.79 13.69
CA ALA A 21 -10.64 11.19 15.02
C ALA A 21 -10.86 9.66 14.96
N TYR A 22 -11.82 9.21 14.16
CA TYR A 22 -12.04 7.78 13.89
C TYR A 22 -10.81 7.13 13.25
N VAL A 23 -10.23 7.75 12.22
CA VAL A 23 -9.01 7.25 11.56
C VAL A 23 -7.85 7.19 12.56
N TYR A 24 -7.65 8.24 13.35
CA TYR A 24 -6.59 8.29 14.36
C TYR A 24 -6.75 7.16 15.39
N GLY A 25 -7.96 6.94 15.92
CA GLY A 25 -8.23 5.83 16.84
C GLY A 25 -7.96 4.45 16.22
N ASN A 26 -8.26 4.27 14.93
CA ASN A 26 -7.91 3.05 14.20
C ASN A 26 -6.41 2.90 14.01
N ILE A 27 -5.67 3.97 13.68
CA ILE A 27 -4.21 3.94 13.57
C ILE A 27 -3.61 3.47 14.90
N ILE A 28 -4.03 4.04 16.03
CA ILE A 28 -3.57 3.61 17.35
C ILE A 28 -3.87 2.13 17.60
N THR A 29 -5.05 1.65 17.21
CA THR A 29 -5.40 0.23 17.31
C THR A 29 -4.50 -0.65 16.43
N TYR A 30 -4.24 -0.22 15.20
CA TYR A 30 -3.45 -0.98 14.22
C TYR A 30 -1.96 -1.05 14.53
N ARG A 31 -1.47 -0.22 15.45
CA ARG A 31 -0.13 -0.39 16.05
C ARG A 31 0.04 -1.76 16.73
N ALA A 32 -1.03 -2.26 17.36
CA ALA A 32 -0.98 -3.51 18.13
C ALA A 32 -1.78 -4.65 17.48
N VAL A 33 -2.88 -4.34 16.81
CA VAL A 33 -3.85 -5.34 16.33
C VAL A 33 -3.95 -5.32 14.81
N ALA A 34 -3.95 -6.50 14.19
CA ALA A 34 -4.15 -6.61 12.74
C ALA A 34 -5.56 -6.14 12.33
N PRO A 35 -5.70 -5.35 11.25
CA PRO A 35 -7.01 -5.03 10.70
C PRO A 35 -7.70 -6.30 10.17
N ASN A 36 -8.99 -6.49 10.48
CA ASN A 36 -9.74 -7.64 9.93
C ASN A 36 -9.97 -7.51 8.41
N LYS A 37 -10.22 -6.28 7.93
CA LYS A 37 -10.39 -5.89 6.52
C LYS A 37 -10.02 -4.43 6.37
N THR A 38 -9.60 -4.03 5.17
CA THR A 38 -9.32 -2.63 4.84
C THR A 38 -10.45 -2.00 4.02
N ALA A 39 -10.52 -0.67 3.99
CA ALA A 39 -11.47 0.05 3.14
C ALA A 39 -11.29 -0.34 1.66
N PHE A 40 -10.04 -0.51 1.22
CA PHE A 40 -9.72 -0.91 -0.13
C PHE A 40 -10.15 -2.34 -0.46
N MET A 41 -9.94 -3.31 0.44
CA MET A 41 -10.45 -4.68 0.26
C MET A 41 -11.97 -4.68 0.10
N ALA A 42 -12.69 -3.98 0.98
CA ALA A 42 -14.15 -3.91 0.93
C ALA A 42 -14.65 -3.28 -0.38
N MET A 43 -13.99 -2.20 -0.83
CA MET A 43 -14.31 -1.54 -2.08
C MET A 43 -14.05 -2.45 -3.28
N ARG A 44 -12.90 -3.13 -3.33
CA ARG A 44 -12.52 -4.02 -4.44
C ARG A 44 -13.46 -5.22 -4.55
N MET A 45 -13.83 -5.85 -3.44
CA MET A 45 -14.76 -6.98 -3.47
C MET A 45 -16.15 -6.58 -4.00
N ARG A 46 -16.63 -5.38 -3.64
CA ARG A 46 -17.88 -4.83 -4.21
C ARG A 46 -17.75 -4.57 -5.71
N GLN A 47 -16.60 -4.05 -6.15
CA GLN A 47 -16.34 -3.87 -7.57
C GLN A 47 -16.42 -5.21 -8.33
N PHE A 48 -15.74 -6.25 -7.86
CA PHE A 48 -15.80 -7.58 -8.49
C PHE A 48 -17.22 -8.13 -8.54
N GLN A 49 -17.98 -7.98 -7.46
CA GLN A 49 -19.40 -8.37 -7.44
C GLN A 49 -20.22 -7.62 -8.50
N SER A 50 -20.01 -6.29 -8.64
CA SER A 50 -20.71 -5.48 -9.66
C SER A 50 -20.31 -5.81 -11.11
N GLU A 51 -19.08 -6.31 -11.30
CA GLU A 51 -18.57 -6.81 -12.58
C GLU A 51 -19.01 -8.25 -12.88
N GLY A 52 -19.78 -8.89 -11.97
CA GLY A 52 -20.22 -10.28 -12.11
C GLY A 52 -19.11 -11.32 -11.92
N LYS A 53 -17.99 -10.94 -11.27
CA LYS A 53 -16.87 -11.85 -11.01
C LYS A 53 -17.11 -12.62 -9.71
N ASP A 54 -17.13 -13.94 -9.80
CA ASP A 54 -17.17 -14.82 -8.63
C ASP A 54 -15.76 -14.99 -8.06
N VAL A 55 -15.39 -14.08 -7.14
CA VAL A 55 -14.07 -14.04 -6.50
C VAL A 55 -14.27 -13.97 -5.00
N ALA A 56 -13.68 -14.91 -4.28
CA ALA A 56 -13.62 -14.89 -2.82
C ALA A 56 -12.44 -14.04 -2.33
N LEU A 57 -12.58 -13.44 -1.15
CA LEU A 57 -11.49 -12.74 -0.48
C LEU A 57 -10.55 -13.76 0.20
N ASP A 58 -9.33 -13.91 -0.32
CA ASP A 58 -8.22 -14.59 0.35
C ASP A 58 -7.32 -13.54 1.01
N TYR A 59 -7.52 -13.37 2.32
CA TYR A 59 -6.75 -12.45 3.16
C TYR A 59 -6.21 -13.23 4.37
N ARG A 60 -4.88 -13.27 4.51
CA ARG A 60 -4.20 -14.00 5.58
C ARG A 60 -3.15 -13.11 6.21
N TRP A 61 -3.38 -12.73 7.46
CA TRP A 61 -2.40 -12.00 8.24
C TRP A 61 -1.28 -12.93 8.70
N VAL A 62 -0.04 -12.48 8.53
CA VAL A 62 1.14 -13.09 9.18
C VAL A 62 2.00 -12.00 9.79
N PRO A 63 2.63 -12.26 10.95
CA PRO A 63 3.48 -11.28 11.59
C PRO A 63 4.75 -10.98 10.77
N TYR A 64 5.36 -9.82 11.02
CA TYR A 64 6.47 -9.28 10.23
C TYR A 64 7.63 -10.28 10.07
N ASP A 65 8.01 -10.98 11.13
CA ASP A 65 9.08 -11.99 11.19
C ASP A 65 8.79 -13.23 10.30
N ARG A 66 7.50 -13.53 10.07
CA ARG A 66 7.05 -14.63 9.19
C ARG A 66 6.97 -14.25 7.71
N ILE A 67 7.47 -13.08 7.34
CA ILE A 67 7.57 -12.63 5.95
C ILE A 67 9.04 -12.63 5.52
N SER A 68 9.33 -13.27 4.38
CA SER A 68 10.70 -13.36 3.85
C SER A 68 11.36 -11.99 3.73
N VAL A 69 12.58 -11.88 4.24
CA VAL A 69 13.47 -10.71 4.02
C VAL A 69 13.60 -10.37 2.54
N ASN A 70 13.56 -11.36 1.66
CA ASN A 70 13.59 -11.13 0.22
C ASN A 70 12.36 -10.34 -0.24
N LEU A 71 11.15 -10.65 0.25
CA LEU A 71 9.94 -9.94 -0.14
C LEU A 71 9.94 -8.50 0.39
N LYS A 72 10.34 -8.34 1.66
CA LYS A 72 10.53 -7.03 2.30
C LYS A 72 11.43 -6.13 1.46
N LYS A 73 12.64 -6.59 1.16
CA LYS A 73 13.62 -5.85 0.33
C LYS A 73 13.14 -5.60 -1.10
N ALA A 74 12.46 -6.58 -1.71
CA ALA A 74 11.93 -6.44 -3.07
C ALA A 74 10.87 -5.33 -3.17
N LEU A 75 10.00 -5.21 -2.17
CA LEU A 75 8.97 -4.17 -2.14
C LEU A 75 9.54 -2.78 -1.88
N ILE A 76 10.45 -2.63 -0.91
CA ILE A 76 11.16 -1.36 -0.68
C ILE A 76 11.88 -0.92 -1.97
N ALA A 77 12.69 -1.79 -2.58
CA ALA A 77 13.39 -1.44 -3.82
C ALA A 77 12.48 -1.14 -5.02
N SER A 78 11.24 -1.66 -5.02
CA SER A 78 10.29 -1.51 -6.12
C SER A 78 9.41 -0.26 -5.98
N GLU A 79 8.93 -0.03 -4.77
CA GLU A 79 7.84 0.92 -4.49
C GLU A 79 8.33 2.16 -3.75
N ASP A 80 9.36 2.03 -2.90
CA ASP A 80 9.83 3.12 -2.04
C ASP A 80 11.25 2.86 -1.49
N ALA A 81 12.27 3.16 -2.30
CA ALA A 81 13.65 2.74 -2.02
C ALA A 81 14.26 3.42 -0.77
N LYS A 82 13.66 4.52 -0.30
CA LYS A 82 14.09 5.28 0.87
C LYS A 82 13.12 5.17 2.04
N PHE A 83 12.26 4.14 2.03
CA PHE A 83 11.19 3.98 2.99
C PHE A 83 11.65 4.09 4.46
N ALA A 84 12.81 3.52 4.79
CA ALA A 84 13.39 3.55 6.13
C ALA A 84 13.93 4.94 6.53
N GLU A 85 14.25 5.80 5.55
CA GLU A 85 14.92 7.08 5.77
C GLU A 85 13.94 8.26 6.02
N HIS A 86 12.68 8.15 5.58
CA HIS A 86 11.74 9.29 5.58
C HIS A 86 10.50 9.08 6.46
N GLY A 87 9.93 10.16 7.00
CA GLY A 87 8.66 10.14 7.77
C GLY A 87 7.39 10.16 6.89
N GLY A 88 7.30 9.23 5.94
CA GLY A 88 6.14 9.03 5.06
C GLY A 88 6.10 9.77 3.73
N PHE A 89 7.00 10.72 3.49
CA PHE A 89 7.06 11.47 2.23
C PHE A 89 8.49 11.53 1.68
N ASP A 90 8.69 10.99 0.46
CA ASP A 90 9.94 11.16 -0.29
C ASP A 90 9.84 12.40 -1.18
N TRP A 91 10.20 13.56 -0.65
CA TRP A 91 10.20 14.83 -1.39
C TRP A 91 11.11 14.79 -2.62
N GLY A 92 12.26 14.12 -2.52
CA GLY A 92 13.18 13.94 -3.65
C GLY A 92 12.57 13.07 -4.75
N GLY A 93 11.93 11.96 -4.37
CA GLY A 93 11.20 11.08 -5.27
C GLY A 93 10.01 11.76 -5.94
N ILE A 94 9.26 12.59 -5.20
CA ILE A 94 8.16 13.40 -5.75
C ILE A 94 8.68 14.37 -6.81
N GLN A 95 9.73 15.14 -6.50
CA GLN A 95 10.33 16.07 -7.46
C GLN A 95 10.87 15.36 -8.70
N TYR A 96 11.53 14.22 -8.52
CA TYR A 96 12.02 13.37 -9.60
C TYR A 96 10.87 12.88 -10.49
N ALA A 97 9.78 12.38 -9.90
CA ALA A 97 8.61 11.89 -10.62
C ALA A 97 7.95 13.02 -11.43
N ILE A 98 7.79 14.21 -10.84
CA ILE A 98 7.24 15.39 -11.54
C ILE A 98 8.11 15.76 -12.75
N LYS A 99 9.44 15.87 -12.56
CA LYS A 99 10.37 16.21 -13.65
C LYS A 99 10.30 15.18 -14.78
N ARG A 100 10.30 13.89 -14.44
CA ARG A 100 10.24 12.80 -15.42
C ARG A 100 8.91 12.79 -16.18
N ASN A 101 7.79 12.97 -15.49
CA ASN A 101 6.45 13.00 -16.11
C ASN A 101 6.30 14.22 -17.04
N LYS A 102 6.83 15.38 -16.64
CA LYS A 102 6.88 16.59 -17.50
C LYS A 102 7.70 16.35 -18.76
N GLN A 103 8.86 15.69 -18.64
CA GLN A 103 9.71 15.36 -19.79
C GLN A 103 9.07 14.34 -20.73
N SER A 104 8.32 13.37 -20.19
CA SER A 104 7.68 12.33 -21.00
C SER A 104 6.32 12.68 -21.57
N GLY A 105 5.71 13.80 -21.16
CA GLY A 105 4.35 14.19 -21.56
C GLY A 105 3.23 13.31 -20.99
N GLU A 106 3.58 12.30 -20.19
CA GLU A 106 2.68 11.29 -19.64
C GLU A 106 3.10 10.93 -18.21
N VAL A 107 2.16 10.44 -17.40
CA VAL A 107 2.45 9.94 -16.04
C VAL A 107 3.14 8.58 -16.14
N LYS A 108 4.48 8.57 -16.07
CA LYS A 108 5.33 7.35 -16.16
C LYS A 108 5.94 6.93 -14.83
N ALA A 109 6.16 7.87 -13.90
CA ALA A 109 6.68 7.60 -12.56
C ALA A 109 5.64 7.91 -11.49
N GLY A 110 5.45 6.97 -10.57
CA GLY A 110 4.72 7.19 -9.33
C GLY A 110 5.64 7.83 -8.29
N GLY A 111 5.11 8.79 -7.53
CA GLY A 111 5.81 9.45 -6.43
C GLY A 111 5.15 9.21 -5.08
N SER A 112 4.37 8.14 -4.93
CA SER A 112 3.72 7.81 -3.66
C SER A 112 4.52 6.79 -2.88
N THR A 113 4.81 7.08 -1.62
CA THR A 113 5.55 6.23 -0.68
C THR A 113 4.72 5.02 -0.24
N ILE A 114 5.36 4.04 0.41
CA ILE A 114 4.67 2.89 1.02
C ILE A 114 3.60 3.36 2.02
N SER A 115 3.91 4.36 2.84
CA SER A 115 3.00 4.89 3.86
C SER A 115 1.78 5.58 3.25
N GLN A 116 1.98 6.33 2.16
CA GLN A 116 0.88 6.93 1.40
C GLN A 116 -0.02 5.86 0.76
N GLN A 117 0.59 4.82 0.19
CA GLN A 117 -0.16 3.70 -0.36
C GLN A 117 -0.94 2.94 0.72
N LEU A 118 -0.34 2.74 1.90
CA LEU A 118 -1.00 2.10 3.04
C LEU A 118 -2.15 2.94 3.58
N ALA A 119 -1.96 4.25 3.79
CA ALA A 119 -3.02 5.17 4.23
C ALA A 119 -4.23 5.10 3.30
N LYS A 120 -3.97 5.11 1.98
CA LYS A 120 -5.00 4.91 0.97
C LYS A 120 -5.68 3.55 1.09
N ASN A 121 -4.92 2.47 1.29
CA ASN A 121 -5.47 1.11 1.37
C ASN A 121 -6.36 0.92 2.61
N LEU A 122 -5.88 1.36 3.78
CA LEU A 122 -6.57 1.19 5.05
C LEU A 122 -7.88 1.97 5.12
N PHE A 123 -7.88 3.23 4.69
CA PHE A 123 -8.93 4.18 5.06
C PHE A 123 -9.67 4.83 3.89
N LEU A 124 -9.11 4.84 2.68
CA LEU A 124 -9.65 5.63 1.57
C LEU A 124 -10.14 4.75 0.42
N ASN A 125 -11.00 5.34 -0.42
CA ASN A 125 -11.44 4.74 -1.68
C ASN A 125 -10.56 5.20 -2.85
N GLU A 126 -10.72 4.61 -4.04
CA GLU A 126 -9.93 4.94 -5.25
C GLU A 126 -10.29 6.29 -5.92
N SER A 127 -11.07 7.17 -5.30
CA SER A 127 -11.54 8.41 -5.94
C SER A 127 -10.38 9.33 -6.38
N ARG A 128 -10.40 9.81 -7.61
CA ARG A 128 -9.31 10.67 -8.15
C ARG A 128 -9.57 12.16 -7.87
N SER A 129 -9.68 12.53 -6.59
CA SER A 129 -9.86 13.93 -6.17
C SER A 129 -8.62 14.48 -5.46
N TYR A 130 -8.33 15.78 -5.66
CA TYR A 130 -7.29 16.51 -4.91
C TYR A 130 -7.58 16.52 -3.40
N ILE A 131 -8.86 16.58 -3.01
CA ILE A 131 -9.28 16.53 -1.60
C ILE A 131 -8.88 15.18 -1.00
N ARG A 132 -9.18 14.07 -1.68
CA ARG A 132 -8.77 12.72 -1.25
C ARG A 132 -7.24 12.60 -1.15
N LYS A 133 -6.49 13.24 -2.05
CA LYS A 133 -5.01 13.25 -1.95
C LYS A 133 -4.52 14.07 -0.75
N GLY A 134 -5.22 15.13 -0.37
CA GLY A 134 -4.99 15.86 0.88
C GLY A 134 -5.26 15.01 2.12
N GLU A 135 -6.37 14.27 2.14
CA GLU A 135 -6.68 13.32 3.22
C GLU A 135 -5.65 12.20 3.32
N GLU A 136 -5.20 11.63 2.18
CA GLU A 136 -4.13 10.65 2.16
C GLU A 136 -2.86 11.19 2.82
N ALA A 137 -2.49 12.44 2.54
CA ALA A 137 -1.33 13.08 3.16
C ALA A 137 -1.53 13.28 4.67
N ALA A 138 -2.70 13.75 5.12
CA ALA A 138 -3.01 13.91 6.55
C ALA A 138 -2.94 12.58 7.30
N ILE A 139 -3.53 11.52 6.75
CA ILE A 139 -3.51 10.18 7.33
C ILE A 139 -2.10 9.60 7.35
N THR A 140 -1.32 9.81 6.28
CA THR A 140 0.10 9.40 6.23
C THR A 140 0.90 10.05 7.35
N ALA A 141 0.74 11.36 7.53
CA ALA A 141 1.43 12.11 8.59
C ALA A 141 1.02 11.61 9.99
N MET A 142 -0.28 11.40 10.22
CA MET A 142 -0.77 10.85 11.50
C MET A 142 -0.19 9.45 11.76
N MET A 143 -0.17 8.58 10.76
CA MET A 143 0.32 7.21 10.89
C MET A 143 1.81 7.16 11.19
N GLU A 144 2.62 7.94 10.46
CA GLU A 144 4.08 8.04 10.65
C GLU A 144 4.47 8.68 11.98
N ALA A 145 3.64 9.58 12.52
CA ALA A 145 3.90 10.23 13.80
C ALA A 145 3.70 9.29 15.01
N VAL A 146 2.92 8.22 14.87
CA VAL A 146 2.49 7.40 16.01
C VAL A 146 2.70 5.91 15.84
N THR A 147 3.19 5.44 14.68
CA THR A 147 3.38 4.02 14.38
C THR A 147 4.80 3.77 13.93
N ASP A 148 5.43 2.75 14.50
CA ASP A 148 6.81 2.38 14.19
C ASP A 148 6.93 1.90 12.75
N LYS A 149 8.12 2.11 12.17
CA LYS A 149 8.34 1.94 10.73
C LYS A 149 8.19 0.50 10.26
N ASP A 150 8.65 -0.46 11.06
CA ASP A 150 8.48 -1.89 10.81
C ASP A 150 7.00 -2.29 10.85
N ARG A 151 6.22 -1.74 11.79
CA ARG A 151 4.78 -1.98 11.91
C ARG A 151 3.99 -1.38 10.75
N ILE A 152 4.33 -0.17 10.30
CA ILE A 152 3.78 0.39 9.05
C ILE A 152 4.05 -0.57 7.90
N PHE A 153 5.27 -1.10 7.80
CA PHE A 153 5.62 -1.99 6.71
C PHE A 153 4.92 -3.34 6.79
N GLU A 154 4.77 -3.91 7.99
CA GLU A 154 4.00 -5.13 8.25
C GLU A 154 2.53 -4.98 7.82
N LEU A 155 1.88 -3.87 8.19
CA LEU A 155 0.53 -3.54 7.76
C LEU A 155 0.46 -3.48 6.23
N TYR A 156 1.42 -2.81 5.58
CA TYR A 156 1.50 -2.75 4.12
C TYR A 156 1.64 -4.14 3.47
N LEU A 157 2.57 -4.96 3.96
CA LEU A 157 2.84 -6.30 3.44
C LEU A 157 1.61 -7.21 3.50
N ASN A 158 0.77 -7.02 4.51
CA ASN A 158 -0.47 -7.77 4.68
C ASN A 158 -1.67 -7.13 3.96
N ALA A 159 -1.68 -5.83 3.70
CA ALA A 159 -2.85 -5.13 3.17
C ALA A 159 -2.91 -5.05 1.62
N ILE A 160 -1.79 -5.14 0.91
CA ILE A 160 -1.77 -4.91 -0.54
C ILE A 160 -2.37 -6.04 -1.37
N GLU A 161 -2.93 -5.68 -2.53
CA GLU A 161 -3.52 -6.58 -3.53
C GLU A 161 -2.44 -7.17 -4.46
N TRP A 162 -2.52 -8.48 -4.68
CA TRP A 162 -1.57 -9.22 -5.52
C TRP A 162 -2.22 -9.84 -6.76
N HIS A 163 -3.52 -10.14 -6.67
CA HIS A 163 -4.35 -10.77 -7.69
C HIS A 163 -5.82 -10.52 -7.36
N TYR A 164 -6.74 -10.90 -8.25
CA TYR A 164 -8.18 -10.96 -7.96
C TYR A 164 -8.46 -11.68 -6.62
N GLY A 165 -8.91 -10.92 -5.63
CA GLY A 165 -9.29 -11.43 -4.30
C GLY A 165 -8.12 -11.78 -3.38
N VAL A 166 -6.86 -11.65 -3.82
CA VAL A 166 -5.69 -12.10 -3.06
C VAL A 166 -4.99 -10.89 -2.44
N PHE A 167 -5.05 -10.81 -1.11
CA PHE A 167 -4.48 -9.70 -0.34
C PHE A 167 -3.50 -10.20 0.73
N GLY A 168 -2.37 -9.52 0.83
CA GLY A 168 -1.32 -9.83 1.79
C GLY A 168 -0.31 -10.87 1.33
N ALA A 169 0.89 -10.79 1.90
CA ALA A 169 2.05 -11.56 1.51
C ALA A 169 1.82 -13.08 1.60
N GLU A 170 1.16 -13.56 2.66
CA GLU A 170 0.88 -14.99 2.84
C GLU A 170 -0.09 -15.51 1.79
N ALA A 171 -1.23 -14.84 1.59
CA ALA A 171 -2.19 -15.23 0.56
C ALA A 171 -1.52 -15.23 -0.83
N ALA A 172 -0.69 -14.24 -1.15
CA ALA A 172 0.06 -14.19 -2.40
C ALA A 172 1.03 -15.36 -2.56
N SER A 173 1.84 -15.65 -1.52
CA SER A 173 2.81 -16.73 -1.56
C SER A 173 2.12 -18.09 -1.76
N GLN A 174 0.99 -18.31 -1.08
CA GLN A 174 0.18 -19.52 -1.24
C GLN A 174 -0.49 -19.59 -2.62
N TYR A 175 -0.97 -18.46 -3.13
CA TYR A 175 -1.60 -18.40 -4.45
C TYR A 175 -0.61 -18.75 -5.56
N PHE A 176 0.55 -18.07 -5.60
CA PHE A 176 1.49 -18.18 -6.71
C PHE A 176 2.48 -19.35 -6.59
N TYR A 177 2.82 -19.76 -5.37
CA TYR A 177 3.91 -20.72 -5.14
C TYR A 177 3.56 -21.90 -4.24
N LYS A 178 2.40 -21.87 -3.56
CA LYS A 178 1.98 -22.92 -2.60
C LYS A 178 2.97 -23.10 -1.46
N ARG A 179 3.48 -22.00 -0.91
CA ARG A 179 4.49 -22.00 0.18
C ARG A 179 4.21 -20.86 1.16
N PRO A 180 4.68 -20.98 2.42
CA PRO A 180 4.65 -19.86 3.37
C PRO A 180 5.42 -18.64 2.85
N ALA A 181 4.96 -17.43 3.16
CA ALA A 181 5.61 -16.17 2.79
C ALA A 181 7.05 -16.05 3.32
N ALA A 182 7.35 -16.70 4.45
CA ALA A 182 8.70 -16.82 5.00
C ALA A 182 9.69 -17.48 4.02
N ASN A 183 9.22 -18.38 3.16
CA ASN A 183 10.05 -19.25 2.32
C ASN A 183 10.19 -18.76 0.87
N LEU A 184 9.83 -17.50 0.60
CA LEU A 184 10.00 -16.89 -0.72
C LEU A 184 11.47 -16.71 -1.07
N THR A 185 11.87 -17.25 -2.23
CA THR A 185 13.21 -17.00 -2.80
C THR A 185 13.32 -15.58 -3.36
N LYS A 186 14.55 -15.09 -3.58
CA LYS A 186 14.81 -13.79 -4.23
C LYS A 186 14.03 -13.60 -5.53
N GLN A 187 14.02 -14.63 -6.38
CA GLN A 187 13.30 -14.61 -7.66
C GLN A 187 11.79 -14.51 -7.48
N GLN A 188 11.23 -15.27 -6.54
CA GLN A 188 9.79 -15.27 -6.24
C GLN A 188 9.37 -13.92 -5.66
N ALA A 189 10.11 -13.41 -4.68
CA ALA A 189 9.90 -12.11 -4.06
C ALA A 189 9.94 -10.96 -5.08
N ALA A 190 10.98 -10.90 -5.93
CA ALA A 190 11.09 -9.86 -6.94
C ALA A 190 9.96 -9.93 -7.98
N LYS A 191 9.53 -11.14 -8.37
CA LYS A 191 8.42 -11.32 -9.31
C LYS A 191 7.09 -10.92 -8.70
N LEU A 192 6.86 -11.19 -7.41
CA LEU A 192 5.70 -10.69 -6.67
C LEU A 192 5.70 -9.17 -6.61
N ALA A 193 6.78 -8.56 -6.11
CA ALA A 193 6.89 -7.10 -5.99
C ALA A 193 6.68 -6.38 -7.34
N ALA A 194 7.14 -6.99 -8.44
CA ALA A 194 6.92 -6.45 -9.79
C ALA A 194 5.44 -6.34 -10.20
N ARG A 195 4.51 -7.05 -9.53
CA ARG A 195 3.07 -7.04 -9.81
C ARG A 195 2.32 -5.91 -9.12
N VAL A 196 2.80 -5.45 -7.97
CA VAL A 196 2.12 -4.49 -7.08
C VAL A 196 1.62 -3.22 -7.77
N PRO A 197 2.32 -2.63 -8.76
CA PRO A 197 1.82 -1.42 -9.41
C PRO A 197 0.52 -1.60 -10.20
N ALA A 198 0.21 -2.83 -10.64
CA ALA A 198 -0.95 -3.12 -11.48
C ALA A 198 -1.37 -4.60 -11.35
N PRO A 199 -1.82 -5.04 -10.16
CA PRO A 199 -1.98 -6.47 -9.85
C PRO A 199 -2.96 -7.17 -10.80
N LEU A 200 -4.11 -6.55 -11.08
CA LEU A 200 -5.14 -7.12 -11.98
C LEU A 200 -4.66 -7.19 -13.44
N PHE A 201 -3.96 -6.16 -13.92
CA PHE A 201 -3.35 -6.22 -15.25
C PHE A 201 -2.37 -7.41 -15.38
N TYR A 202 -1.54 -7.64 -14.37
CA TYR A 202 -0.57 -8.74 -14.39
C TYR A 202 -1.18 -10.11 -14.04
N ALA A 203 -2.37 -10.15 -13.45
CA ALA A 203 -3.19 -11.35 -13.34
C ALA A 203 -3.61 -11.81 -14.75
N ASP A 204 -4.13 -10.89 -15.55
CA ASP A 204 -4.56 -11.18 -16.93
C ASP A 204 -3.39 -11.30 -17.91
N ASN A 205 -2.24 -10.70 -17.60
CA ASN A 205 -1.05 -10.67 -18.45
C ASN A 205 0.21 -11.22 -17.76
N PRO A 206 0.20 -12.49 -17.31
CA PRO A 206 1.27 -13.06 -16.47
C PRO A 206 2.60 -13.24 -17.19
N LYS A 207 2.61 -13.20 -18.53
CA LYS A 207 3.80 -13.32 -19.39
C LYS A 207 4.25 -11.98 -19.98
N SER A 208 3.72 -10.85 -19.51
CA SER A 208 4.06 -9.54 -20.09
C SER A 208 5.56 -9.24 -19.99
N LYS A 209 6.14 -8.70 -21.07
CA LYS A 209 7.54 -8.25 -21.08
C LYS A 209 7.80 -7.21 -19.99
N ARG A 210 6.81 -6.35 -19.71
CA ARG A 210 6.85 -5.34 -18.63
C ARG A 210 7.07 -5.97 -17.26
N LEU A 211 6.36 -7.06 -16.95
CA LEU A 211 6.53 -7.78 -15.67
C LEU A 211 7.94 -8.36 -15.55
N ARG A 212 8.43 -9.04 -16.60
CA ARG A 212 9.78 -9.61 -16.62
C ARG A 212 10.86 -8.54 -16.45
N ASN A 213 10.73 -7.42 -17.16
CA ASN A 213 11.69 -6.32 -17.07
C ASN A 213 11.70 -5.69 -15.67
N LYS A 214 10.52 -5.43 -15.07
CA LYS A 214 10.44 -4.91 -13.70
C LYS A 214 11.02 -5.90 -12.68
N THR A 215 10.76 -7.21 -12.84
CA THR A 215 11.35 -8.26 -11.99
C THR A 215 12.89 -8.18 -12.01
N ASN A 216 13.50 -8.07 -13.21
CA ASN A 216 14.95 -7.98 -13.35
C ASN A 216 15.54 -6.70 -12.74
N ILE A 217 14.82 -5.57 -12.84
CA ILE A 217 15.23 -4.32 -12.18
C ILE A 217 15.23 -4.50 -10.66
N ILE A 218 14.18 -5.09 -10.10
CA ILE A 218 14.07 -5.32 -8.65
C ILE A 218 15.17 -6.25 -8.15
N LEU A 219 15.46 -7.35 -8.86
CA LEU A 219 16.55 -8.27 -8.48
C LEU A 219 17.90 -7.57 -8.34
N ARG A 220 18.19 -6.61 -9.23
CA ARG A 220 19.45 -5.85 -9.21
C ARG A 220 19.50 -4.83 -8.06
N ARG A 221 18.36 -4.34 -7.60
CA ARG A 221 18.26 -3.25 -6.62
C ARG A 221 17.96 -3.71 -5.20
N MET A 222 17.24 -4.83 -5.04
CA MET A 222 16.77 -5.28 -3.73
C MET A 222 17.88 -5.63 -2.75
N GLY A 223 19.10 -5.90 -3.23
CA GLY A 223 20.26 -6.14 -2.35
C GLY A 223 20.59 -4.93 -1.46
N SER A 224 20.42 -3.72 -1.98
CA SER A 224 20.73 -2.46 -1.28
C SER A 224 19.53 -1.85 -0.55
N ALA A 225 18.39 -2.53 -0.49
CA ALA A 225 17.24 -2.04 0.26
C ALA A 225 17.49 -2.21 1.76
N GLU A 226 17.42 -1.09 2.49
CA GLU A 226 17.46 -1.05 3.94
C GLU A 226 16.09 -1.40 4.49
N LEU A 227 16.07 -2.28 5.50
CA LEU A 227 14.85 -2.59 6.24
C LEU A 227 14.74 -1.62 7.42
N PRO A 228 13.52 -1.21 7.81
CA PRO A 228 13.36 -0.48 9.05
C PRO A 228 13.88 -1.32 10.23
N GLU A 229 14.53 -0.66 11.18
CA GLU A 229 14.91 -1.27 12.46
C GLU A 229 13.65 -1.77 13.17
N SER A 230 13.70 -2.97 13.74
CA SER A 230 12.60 -3.52 14.54
C SER A 230 13.00 -3.46 16.01
N ASP A 231 12.25 -2.73 16.81
CA ASP A 231 12.43 -2.67 18.27
C ASP A 231 11.97 -3.98 18.97
N MET A 232 11.88 -5.10 18.24
CA MET A 232 11.43 -6.41 18.72
C MET A 232 12.58 -7.39 19.01
N ASP A 233 13.67 -6.89 19.60
CA ASP A 233 14.73 -7.69 20.25
C ASP A 233 14.70 -7.49 21.78
#